data_AF-F0QT12-F1
#
_entry.id   AF-F0QT12-F1
#
_cell.length_a   1.000
_cell.length_b   1.000
_cell.length_c   1.000
_cell.angle_alpha   90.00
_cell.angle_beta   90.00
_cell.angle_gamma   90.00
#
_symmetry.space_group_name_H-M   'P 1'
#
loop_
_entity.id
_entity.type
_entity.pdbx_description
1 polymer ?
#
loop_
_entity_poly.entity_id
_entity_poly.type
_entity_poly.pdbx_seq_one_letter_code
_entity_poly.pdbx_strand_id
1 'polypeptide(L)'
;MSQTYPEETQKERTNYLESIINSLAVLASEKIYGPLDVLASTPDPQLAYGVLYNAIRYLASQSYSTPSEEDIDKLFAIASKRPEILREVAIKALIRGVKMRSSNKKEAMQVQTK
;
A
#
# COMPACT_ATOMS: atom_id res chain seq x y z
N MET A 1 -21.58 28.95 3.26
CA MET A 1 -20.58 28.58 4.28
C MET A 1 -19.58 27.67 3.60
N SER A 2 -18.40 28.19 3.27
CA SER A 2 -17.35 27.39 2.61
C SER A 2 -16.60 26.60 3.68
N GLN A 3 -16.65 25.28 3.62
CA GLN A 3 -15.83 24.42 4.49
C GLN A 3 -14.37 24.57 4.06
N THR A 4 -13.59 25.28 4.87
CA THR A 4 -12.14 25.33 4.75
C THR A 4 -11.59 24.02 5.31
N TYR A 5 -11.18 23.10 4.44
CA TYR A 5 -10.41 21.92 4.86
C TYR A 5 -9.04 22.41 5.36
N PRO A 6 -8.57 21.99 6.55
CA PRO A 6 -7.24 22.36 7.01
C PRO A 6 -6.19 21.81 6.05
N GLU A 7 -5.15 22.59 5.75
CA GLU A 7 -4.00 22.12 4.98
C GLU A 7 -3.28 21.01 5.77
N GLU A 8 -3.44 19.76 5.34
CA GLU A 8 -2.71 18.63 5.93
C GLU A 8 -1.20 18.85 5.89
N THR A 9 -0.56 18.64 7.02
CA THR A 9 0.90 18.79 7.14
C THR A 9 1.61 17.70 6.33
N GLN A 10 2.78 18.04 5.77
CA GLN A 10 3.58 17.10 4.97
C GLN A 10 3.93 15.81 5.74
N LYS A 11 4.02 15.89 7.08
CA LYS A 11 4.26 14.76 7.99
C LYS A 11 3.08 13.80 8.06
N GLU A 12 1.85 14.32 8.14
CA GLU A 12 0.62 13.50 8.11
C GLU A 12 0.45 12.82 6.76
N ARG A 13 0.75 13.54 5.66
CA ARG A 13 0.72 12.96 4.31
C ARG A 13 1.68 11.79 4.13
N THR A 14 2.85 11.90 4.77
CA THR A 14 3.86 10.84 4.70
C THR A 14 3.42 9.63 5.51
N ASN A 15 2.79 9.82 6.66
CA ASN A 15 2.40 8.72 7.55
C ASN A 15 1.31 7.82 6.95
N TYR A 16 0.25 8.38 6.35
CA TYR A 16 -0.86 7.55 5.86
C TYR A 16 -0.47 6.70 4.63
N LEU A 17 0.30 7.28 3.69
CA LEU A 17 0.77 6.54 2.51
C LEU A 17 1.71 5.42 2.91
N GLU A 18 2.58 5.64 3.90
CA GLU A 18 3.52 4.64 4.37
C GLU A 18 2.82 3.41 4.94
N SER A 19 1.71 3.60 5.67
CA SER A 19 0.85 2.51 6.18
C SER A 19 0.34 1.60 5.05
N ILE A 20 -0.18 2.21 3.97
CA ILE A 20 -0.69 1.50 2.79
C ILE A 20 0.45 0.83 2.01
N ILE A 21 1.54 1.56 1.78
CA ILE A 21 2.71 1.06 1.04
C ILE A 21 3.33 -0.13 1.77
N ASN A 22 3.44 -0.08 3.10
CA ASN A 22 3.96 -1.20 3.90
C ASN A 22 3.07 -2.44 3.77
N SER A 23 1.76 -2.26 3.84
CA SER A 23 0.79 -3.34 3.71
C SER A 23 0.85 -4.01 2.34
N LEU A 24 0.91 -3.21 1.26
CA LEU A 24 1.08 -3.73 -0.10
C LEU A 24 2.48 -4.32 -0.35
N ALA A 25 3.51 -3.82 0.34
CA ALA A 25 4.86 -4.36 0.25
C ALA A 25 4.95 -5.78 0.84
N VAL A 26 4.19 -6.08 1.90
CA VAL A 26 4.04 -7.44 2.43
C VAL A 26 3.52 -8.37 1.33
N LEU A 27 2.42 -8.01 0.65
CA LEU A 27 1.87 -8.79 -0.46
C LEU A 27 2.91 -9.03 -1.57
N ALA A 28 3.62 -7.99 -1.99
CA ALA A 28 4.66 -8.11 -3.00
C ALA A 28 5.83 -9.01 -2.55
N SER A 29 6.18 -8.99 -1.26
CA SER A 29 7.21 -9.87 -0.69
C SER A 29 6.81 -11.35 -0.73
N GLU A 30 5.51 -11.63 -0.63
CA GLU A 30 4.89 -12.96 -0.77
C GLU A 30 4.59 -13.35 -2.22
N LYS A 31 4.96 -12.50 -3.20
CA LYS A 31 4.65 -12.64 -4.63
C LYS A 31 3.17 -12.53 -4.99
N ILE A 32 2.38 -11.86 -4.16
CA ILE A 32 0.99 -11.53 -4.44
C ILE A 32 0.96 -10.18 -5.16
N TYR A 33 1.05 -10.21 -6.49
CA TYR A 33 1.19 -9.00 -7.32
C TYR A 33 -0.14 -8.45 -7.83
N GLY A 34 -1.19 -9.27 -7.90
CA GLY A 34 -2.48 -8.88 -8.49
C GLY A 34 -3.02 -7.52 -8.00
N PRO A 35 -3.04 -7.23 -6.68
CA PRO A 35 -3.48 -5.94 -6.19
C PRO A 35 -2.62 -4.76 -6.68
N LEU A 36 -1.30 -4.94 -6.74
CA LEU A 36 -0.37 -3.91 -7.20
C LEU A 36 -0.51 -3.67 -8.70
N ASP A 37 -0.69 -4.74 -9.48
CA ASP A 37 -0.85 -4.66 -10.93
C ASP A 37 -2.10 -3.84 -11.29
N VAL A 38 -3.23 -4.13 -10.63
CA VAL A 38 -4.47 -3.37 -10.86
C VAL A 38 -4.32 -1.92 -10.45
N LEU A 39 -3.75 -1.63 -9.28
CA LEU A 39 -3.52 -0.25 -8.81
C LEU A 39 -2.59 0.54 -9.75
N ALA A 40 -1.63 -0.12 -10.39
CA ALA A 40 -0.73 0.51 -11.34
C ALA A 40 -1.39 0.86 -12.68
N SER A 41 -2.42 0.10 -13.09
CA SER A 41 -3.03 0.24 -14.41
C SER A 41 -4.40 0.90 -14.41
N THR A 42 -5.16 0.84 -13.31
CA THR A 42 -6.56 1.29 -13.30
C THR A 42 -6.67 2.81 -13.23
N PRO A 43 -7.46 3.45 -14.12
CA PRO A 43 -7.92 4.82 -13.92
C PRO A 43 -9.23 4.88 -13.11
N ASP A 44 -9.89 3.74 -12.85
CA ASP A 44 -11.16 3.64 -12.14
C ASP A 44 -10.95 3.51 -10.62
N PRO A 45 -11.38 4.51 -9.82
CA PRO A 45 -11.28 4.47 -8.36
C PRO A 45 -12.10 3.35 -7.71
N GLN A 46 -13.22 2.94 -8.31
CA GLN A 46 -14.10 1.92 -7.74
C GLN A 46 -13.46 0.54 -7.86
N LEU A 47 -12.81 0.26 -9.00
CA LEU A 47 -11.97 -0.92 -9.17
C LEU A 47 -10.80 -0.92 -8.17
N ALA A 48 -10.12 0.22 -8.00
CA ALA A 48 -9.05 0.35 -7.01
C ALA A 48 -9.54 0.07 -5.58
N TYR A 49 -10.74 0.55 -5.23
CA TYR A 49 -11.36 0.31 -3.91
C TYR A 49 -11.64 -1.17 -3.67
N GLY A 50 -12.26 -1.84 -4.65
CA GLY A 50 -12.54 -3.28 -4.56
C GLY A 50 -11.27 -4.13 -4.43
N VAL A 51 -10.19 -3.74 -5.12
CA VAL A 51 -8.89 -4.41 -5.00
C VAL A 51 -8.24 -4.18 -3.64
N LEU A 52 -8.26 -2.94 -3.12
CA LEU A 52 -7.73 -2.64 -1.79
C LEU A 52 -8.51 -3.37 -0.69
N TYR A 53 -9.83 -3.47 -0.82
CA TYR A 53 -10.64 -4.30 0.08
C TYR A 53 -10.14 -5.75 0.12
N ASN A 54 -9.93 -6.38 -1.05
CA ASN A 54 -9.45 -7.75 -1.12
C ASN A 54 -8.04 -7.93 -0.54
N ALA A 55 -7.15 -6.95 -0.79
CA ALA A 55 -5.81 -6.92 -0.22
C ALA A 55 -5.83 -6.84 1.31
N ILE A 56 -6.62 -5.90 1.87
CA ILE A 56 -6.79 -5.73 3.32
C ILE A 56 -7.40 -6.97 3.94
N ARG A 57 -8.44 -7.54 3.32
CA ARG A 57 -9.08 -8.79 3.78
C ARG A 57 -8.07 -9.95 3.86
N TYR A 58 -7.23 -10.10 2.84
CA TYR A 58 -6.17 -11.12 2.85
C TYR A 58 -5.16 -10.86 3.97
N LEU A 59 -4.63 -9.64 4.10
CA LEU A 59 -3.67 -9.27 5.14
C LEU A 59 -4.21 -9.54 6.54
N ALA A 60 -5.44 -9.12 6.82
CA ALA A 60 -6.12 -9.37 8.08
C ALA A 60 -6.27 -10.88 8.35
N SER A 61 -6.59 -11.69 7.33
CA SER A 61 -6.70 -13.14 7.49
C SER A 61 -5.38 -13.85 7.81
N GLN A 62 -4.25 -13.22 7.45
CA GLN A 62 -2.90 -13.70 7.74
C GLN A 62 -2.29 -13.01 8.98
N SER A 63 -3.08 -12.25 9.75
CA SER A 63 -2.63 -11.48 10.92
C SER A 63 -1.53 -10.46 10.63
N TYR A 64 -1.46 -9.95 9.40
CA TYR A 64 -0.59 -8.83 9.06
C TYR A 64 -1.22 -7.50 9.51
N SER A 65 -0.36 -6.49 9.70
CA SER A 65 -0.82 -5.11 9.90
C SER A 65 -1.55 -4.61 8.66
N THR A 66 -2.64 -3.89 8.87
CA THR A 66 -3.47 -3.28 7.84
C THR A 66 -3.52 -1.77 8.03
N PRO A 67 -3.70 -0.99 6.94
CA PRO A 67 -3.91 0.44 7.06
C PRO A 67 -5.23 0.74 7.77
N SER A 68 -5.33 1.93 8.36
CA SER A 68 -6.57 2.40 8.96
C SER A 68 -7.59 2.81 7.90
N GLU A 69 -8.87 2.88 8.29
CA GLU A 69 -9.93 3.41 7.41
C GLU A 69 -9.62 4.84 6.96
N GLU A 70 -9.13 5.68 7.88
CA GLU A 70 -8.71 7.06 7.58
C GLU A 70 -7.58 7.13 6.54
N ASP A 71 -6.60 6.22 6.59
CA ASP A 71 -5.53 6.17 5.59
C ASP A 71 -6.09 5.88 4.18
N ILE A 72 -7.05 4.95 4.09
CA ILE A 72 -7.70 4.57 2.83
C ILE A 72 -8.55 5.72 2.30
N ASP A 73 -9.35 6.36 3.14
CA ASP A 73 -10.17 7.50 2.74
C ASP A 73 -9.33 8.67 2.22
N LYS A 74 -8.20 8.96 2.88
CA LYS A 74 -7.24 9.98 2.41
C LYS A 74 -6.64 9.63 1.05
N LEU A 75 -6.26 8.37 0.83
CA LEU A 75 -5.78 7.92 -0.48
C LEU A 75 -6.83 8.18 -1.56
N PHE A 76 -8.10 7.82 -1.33
CA PHE A 76 -9.16 7.98 -2.33
C PHE A 76 -9.57 9.44 -2.54
N ALA A 77 -9.57 10.25 -1.49
CA ALA A 77 -9.77 11.69 -1.60
C ALA A 77 -8.72 12.33 -2.54
N ILE A 78 -7.46 11.88 -2.46
CA ILE A 78 -6.39 12.36 -3.34
C ILE A 78 -6.49 11.73 -4.72
N ALA A 79 -6.74 10.42 -4.83
CA ALA A 79 -6.86 9.72 -6.10
C ALA A 79 -7.99 10.30 -6.97
N SER A 80 -9.06 10.82 -6.36
CA SER A 80 -10.14 11.51 -7.09
C SER A 80 -9.68 12.75 -7.86
N LYS A 81 -8.64 13.43 -7.37
CA LYS A 81 -8.03 14.62 -7.98
C LYS A 81 -6.78 14.28 -8.79
N ARG A 82 -6.11 13.19 -8.42
CA ARG A 82 -4.78 12.80 -8.87
C ARG A 82 -4.67 11.26 -9.00
N PRO A 83 -5.27 10.64 -10.02
CA PRO A 83 -5.35 9.17 -10.13
C PRO A 83 -3.98 8.46 -10.16
N GLU A 84 -2.93 9.13 -10.63
CA GLU A 84 -1.57 8.60 -10.69
C GLU A 84 -0.98 8.24 -9.31
N ILE A 85 -1.56 8.74 -8.21
CA ILE A 85 -1.14 8.39 -6.86
C ILE A 85 -1.25 6.87 -6.61
N LEU A 86 -2.25 6.20 -7.21
CA LEU A 86 -2.45 4.75 -7.07
C LEU A 86 -1.27 3.99 -7.67
N ARG A 87 -0.80 4.43 -8.84
CA ARG A 87 0.39 3.87 -9.49
C ARG A 87 1.66 4.15 -8.69
N GLU A 88 1.81 5.34 -8.13
CA GLU A 88 2.97 5.67 -7.29
C GLU A 88 3.04 4.80 -6.03
N VAL A 89 1.89 4.58 -5.37
CA VAL A 89 1.78 3.68 -4.22
C VAL A 89 2.14 2.26 -4.62
N ALA A 90 1.61 1.74 -5.73
CA ALA A 90 1.92 0.40 -6.22
C ALA A 90 3.42 0.22 -6.52
N ILE A 91 4.04 1.17 -7.21
CA ILE A 91 5.49 1.12 -7.53
C ILE A 91 6.33 1.15 -6.25
N LYS A 92 6.03 2.04 -5.31
CA LYS A 92 6.75 2.14 -4.03
C LYS A 92 6.62 0.85 -3.22
N ALA A 93 5.42 0.28 -3.16
CA ALA A 93 5.16 -0.99 -2.48
C ALA A 93 5.93 -2.14 -3.13
N LEU A 94 5.94 -2.24 -4.46
CA LEU A 94 6.68 -3.27 -5.19
C LEU A 94 8.19 -3.20 -4.90
N ILE A 95 8.78 -2.00 -5.01
CA ILE A 95 10.20 -1.77 -4.71
C ILE A 95 10.52 -2.20 -3.27
N ARG A 96 9.66 -1.85 -2.31
CA ARG A 96 9.83 -2.21 -0.90
C ARG A 96 9.69 -3.71 -0.67
N GLY A 97 8.68 -4.36 -1.26
CA GLY A 97 8.46 -5.81 -1.14
C GLY A 97 9.61 -6.64 -1.72
N VAL A 98 10.19 -6.21 -2.85
CA VAL A 98 11.39 -6.84 -3.42
C VAL A 98 12.58 -6.76 -2.45
N LYS A 99 12.78 -5.60 -1.80
CA LYS A 99 13.84 -5.43 -0.79
C LYS A 99 13.59 -6.31 0.43
N MET A 100 12.38 -6.33 0.98
CA MET A 100 12.01 -7.18 2.13
C MET A 100 12.32 -8.65 1.87
N ARG A 101 11.92 -9.16 0.70
CA ARG A 101 12.20 -10.54 0.29
C ARG A 101 13.70 -10.84 0.19
N SER A 102 14.49 -9.89 -0.32
CA SER A 102 15.94 -10.06 -0.41
C SER A 102 16.62 -10.12 0.96
N SER A 103 16.14 -9.35 1.94
CA SER A 103 16.62 -9.40 3.33
C SER A 103 16.24 -10.71 4.00
N ASN A 104 14.98 -11.13 3.92
CA ASN A 104 14.51 -12.38 4.53
C ASN A 104 15.26 -13.61 3.98
N LYS A 105 15.61 -13.60 2.68
CA LYS A 105 16.41 -14.67 2.07
C LYS A 105 17.85 -14.71 2.60
N LYS A 106 18.46 -13.55 2.87
CA LYS A 106 19.82 -13.46 3.45
C LYS A 106 19.84 -13.95 4.91
N GLU A 107 18.84 -13.56 5.70
CA GLU A 107 18.70 -14.02 7.09
C GLU A 107 18.49 -15.54 7.17
N ALA A 108 17.62 -16.10 6.32
CA ALA A 108 17.40 -17.54 6.26
C ALA A 108 18.67 -18.34 5.89
N MET A 109 19.54 -17.80 5.03
CA MET A 109 20.81 -18.43 4.67
C MET A 109 21.84 -18.37 5.81
N GLN A 110 21.86 -17.29 6.61
CA GLN A 110 22.80 -17.15 7.73
C GLN A 110 22.47 -18.07 8.91
N VAL A 111 21.18 -18.33 9.15
CA VAL A 111 20.73 -19.26 10.22
C VAL A 111 21.05 -20.72 9.87
N GLN A 112 21.14 -21.09 8.60
CA GLN A 112 21.49 -22.47 8.18
C GLN A 112 22.99 -22.79 8.24
N THR A 113 23.84 -21.78 8.39
CA THR A 113 25.32 -21.93 8.48
C THR A 113 25.86 -21.88 9.91
N LYS A 114 25.00 -21.80 10.93
CA LYS A 114 25.35 -21.90 12.35
C LYS A 114 24.83 -23.21 12.92
#